data_AF-A0A060YJW3-F1
#
_entry.id   AF-A0A060YJW3-F1
#
_cell.length_a   1.000
_cell.length_b   1.000
_cell.length_c   1.000
_cell.angle_alpha   90.00
_cell.angle_beta   90.00
_cell.angle_gamma   90.00
#
_symmetry.space_group_name_H-M   'P 1'
#
loop_
_entity.id
_entity.type
_entity.pdbx_description
1 polymer ?
#
loop_
_entity_poly.entity_id
_entity_poly.type
_entity_poly.pdbx_seq_one_letter_code
_entity_poly.pdbx_strand_id
1 'polypeptide(L)'
;MSADCTSYYNAEKVLVNEFTCPKPDNDAGALFCCGFNDMKYCCDDPNSFFPYEYGYMWWLSLGALVGLSIAAVVLLAFIITICVLCYLFIATKPRGLDNGLPLIAPGMSPIV
;
A
#
# COMPACT_ATOMS: atom_id res chain seq x y z
N MET A 1 30.67 31.29 -5.42
CA MET A 1 30.76 29.93 -4.88
C MET A 1 30.11 29.02 -5.90
N SER A 2 30.84 28.04 -6.43
CA SER A 2 30.35 27.03 -7.36
C SER A 2 30.47 25.67 -6.68
N ALA A 3 29.42 24.87 -6.68
CA ALA A 3 29.47 23.49 -6.19
C ALA A 3 29.94 22.56 -7.31
N ASP A 4 30.76 21.57 -6.95
CA ASP A 4 31.19 20.52 -7.86
C ASP A 4 30.40 19.24 -7.58
N CYS A 5 29.70 18.74 -8.60
CA CYS A 5 28.95 17.49 -8.52
C CYS A 5 29.84 16.33 -8.97
N THR A 6 30.11 15.39 -8.06
CA THR A 6 30.88 14.18 -8.39
C THR A 6 30.17 13.29 -9.40
N SER A 7 30.94 12.54 -10.20
CA SER A 7 30.40 11.57 -11.15
C SER A 7 29.47 10.56 -10.47
N TYR A 8 28.46 10.09 -11.19
CA TYR A 8 27.51 9.08 -10.69
C TYR A 8 27.01 8.18 -11.81
N TYR A 9 26.43 7.03 -11.44
CA TYR A 9 25.69 6.19 -12.37
C TYR A 9 24.21 6.53 -12.28
N ASN A 10 23.58 6.81 -13.43
CA ASN A 10 22.14 7.06 -13.46
C ASN A 10 21.33 5.76 -13.31
N ALA A 11 20.00 5.86 -13.25
CA ALA A 11 19.10 4.70 -13.17
C ALA A 11 19.28 3.69 -14.33
N GLU A 12 19.80 4.13 -15.48
CA GLU A 12 20.10 3.30 -16.66
C GLU A 12 21.52 2.71 -16.62
N LYS A 13 22.25 2.91 -15.50
CA LYS A 13 23.66 2.52 -15.30
C LYS A 13 24.62 3.18 -16.28
N VAL A 14 24.25 4.33 -16.81
CA VAL A 14 25.13 5.18 -17.61
C VAL A 14 25.94 6.06 -16.67
N LEU A 15 27.27 6.07 -16.88
CA LEU A 15 28.16 6.95 -16.14
C LEU A 15 27.96 8.39 -16.58
N VAL A 16 27.54 9.24 -15.64
CA VAL A 16 27.52 10.68 -15.77
C VAL A 16 28.80 11.22 -15.15
N ASN A 17 29.61 11.89 -15.95
CA ASN A 17 30.84 12.51 -15.49
C ASN A 17 30.55 13.63 -14.47
N GLU A 18 31.56 13.98 -13.69
CA GLU A 18 31.51 15.13 -12.80
C GLU A 18 31.23 16.42 -13.58
N PHE A 19 30.52 17.35 -12.94
CA PHE A 19 30.18 18.64 -13.52
C PHE A 19 30.08 19.71 -12.45
N THR A 20 30.43 20.94 -12.84
CA THR A 20 30.40 22.09 -11.95
C THR A 20 29.13 22.91 -12.20
N CYS A 21 28.53 23.40 -11.11
CA CYS A 21 27.35 24.26 -11.13
C CYS A 21 27.73 25.75 -11.09
N PRO A 22 27.07 26.63 -11.87
CA PRO A 22 25.93 26.38 -12.75
C PRO A 22 26.36 25.90 -14.15
N LYS A 23 25.51 25.09 -14.79
CA LYS A 23 25.68 24.75 -16.22
C LYS A 23 25.38 25.98 -17.10
N PRO A 24 25.98 26.07 -18.31
CA PRO A 24 25.77 27.20 -19.22
C PRO A 24 24.30 27.39 -19.63
N ASP A 25 23.49 26.33 -19.59
CA ASP A 25 22.06 26.36 -19.91
C ASP A 25 21.14 26.56 -18.69
N ASN A 26 21.70 26.66 -17.47
CA ASN A 26 20.92 26.74 -16.23
C ASN A 26 20.85 28.18 -15.71
N ASP A 27 19.91 28.44 -14.79
CA ASP A 27 19.83 29.71 -14.09
C ASP A 27 21.15 30.05 -13.36
N ALA A 28 21.52 31.33 -13.37
CA ALA A 28 22.74 31.82 -12.72
C ALA A 28 22.73 31.62 -11.18
N GLY A 29 21.55 31.38 -10.60
CA GLY A 29 21.37 31.03 -9.19
C GLY A 29 21.71 29.58 -8.84
N ALA A 30 21.86 28.70 -9.84
CA ALA A 30 21.93 27.26 -9.66
C ALA A 30 23.34 26.83 -9.26
N LEU A 31 23.79 27.30 -8.10
CA LEU A 31 25.15 27.18 -7.61
C LEU A 31 25.37 25.90 -6.80
N PHE A 32 24.32 25.18 -6.42
CA PHE A 32 24.37 24.02 -5.54
C PHE A 32 24.15 22.70 -6.29
N CYS A 33 24.75 21.63 -5.78
CA CYS A 33 24.55 20.26 -6.26
C CYS A 33 23.37 19.62 -5.52
N CYS A 34 22.30 19.28 -6.24
CA CYS A 34 21.03 18.84 -5.70
C CYS A 34 20.59 17.52 -6.32
N GLY A 35 19.52 16.93 -5.78
CA GLY A 35 18.93 15.70 -6.29
C GLY A 35 19.34 14.47 -5.50
N PHE A 36 19.43 13.34 -6.20
CA PHE A 36 19.68 12.02 -5.62
C PHE A 36 21.07 11.50 -6.01
N ASN A 37 21.53 10.43 -5.36
CA ASN A 37 22.84 9.86 -5.65
C ASN A 37 22.96 9.36 -7.10
N ASP A 38 21.84 8.90 -7.68
CA ASP A 38 21.66 8.42 -9.05
C ASP A 38 21.06 9.47 -10.00
N MET A 39 20.82 10.70 -9.53
CA MET A 39 20.30 11.80 -10.35
C MET A 39 20.67 13.16 -9.74
N LYS A 40 21.90 13.63 -10.02
CA LYS A 40 22.40 14.94 -9.56
C LYS A 40 22.12 16.03 -10.60
N TYR A 41 21.68 17.20 -10.14
CA TYR A 41 21.42 18.39 -10.97
C TYR A 41 21.77 19.68 -10.22
N CYS A 42 21.95 20.78 -10.95
CA CYS A 42 22.21 22.09 -10.35
C CYS A 42 20.90 22.75 -9.88
N CYS A 43 20.87 23.27 -8.66
CA CYS A 43 19.72 24.02 -8.15
C CYS A 43 20.12 25.18 -7.24
N ASP A 44 19.14 26.03 -6.91
CA ASP A 44 19.35 27.26 -6.14
C ASP A 44 19.28 27.01 -4.61
N ASP A 45 18.80 25.84 -4.19
CA ASP A 45 18.56 25.48 -2.79
C ASP A 45 19.60 24.47 -2.25
N PRO A 46 20.40 24.82 -1.22
CA PRO A 46 21.44 23.94 -0.70
C PRO A 46 20.91 22.70 0.04
N ASN A 47 19.62 22.63 0.38
CA ASN A 47 19.03 21.55 1.17
C ASN A 47 18.31 20.47 0.34
N SER A 48 18.33 20.57 -0.99
CA SER A 48 17.65 19.62 -1.89
C SER A 48 18.51 18.42 -2.30
N PHE A 49 19.59 18.13 -1.57
CA PHE A 49 20.40 16.95 -1.79
C PHE A 49 19.97 15.80 -0.88
N PHE A 50 19.55 14.69 -1.48
CA PHE A 50 19.13 13.48 -0.80
C PHE A 50 20.12 12.35 -1.13
N PRO A 51 20.91 11.84 -0.16
CA PRO A 51 21.94 10.83 -0.39
C PRO A 51 21.38 9.41 -0.59
N TYR A 52 20.23 9.26 -1.23
CA TYR A 52 19.57 7.98 -1.50
C TYR A 52 19.40 7.78 -3.01
N GLU A 53 19.33 6.53 -3.45
CA GLU A 53 18.99 6.21 -4.84
C GLU A 53 17.49 6.42 -5.06
N TYR A 54 17.13 7.24 -6.04
CA TYR A 54 15.76 7.50 -6.47
C TYR A 54 15.04 6.19 -6.83
N GLY A 55 15.75 5.28 -7.51
CA GLY A 55 15.22 3.96 -7.86
C GLY A 55 14.74 3.14 -6.64
N TYR A 56 15.41 3.26 -5.49
CA TYR A 56 15.04 2.54 -4.28
C TYR A 56 13.80 3.14 -3.60
N MET A 57 13.62 4.46 -3.66
CA MET A 57 12.43 5.14 -3.12
C MET A 57 11.18 4.84 -3.94
N TRP A 58 11.29 4.75 -5.28
CA TRP A 58 10.17 4.35 -6.12
C TRP A 58 9.73 2.90 -5.85
N TRP A 59 10.68 1.99 -5.66
CA TRP A 59 10.40 0.60 -5.34
C TRP A 59 9.70 0.43 -3.99
N LEU A 60 10.12 1.19 -2.97
CA LEU A 60 9.46 1.25 -1.66
C LEU A 60 8.00 1.70 -1.76
N SER A 61 7.73 2.73 -2.57
CA SER A 61 6.37 3.24 -2.77
C SER A 61 5.47 2.21 -3.47
N LEU A 62 5.98 1.55 -4.52
CA LEU A 62 5.26 0.48 -5.21
C LEU A 62 4.99 -0.72 -4.31
N GLY A 63 5.99 -1.15 -3.52
CA GLY A 63 5.84 -2.24 -2.56
C GLY A 63 4.76 -1.96 -1.51
N ALA A 64 4.74 -0.73 -0.97
CA ALA A 64 3.72 -0.32 0.00
C ALA A 64 2.32 -0.30 -0.62
N LEU A 65 2.16 0.22 -1.83
CA LEU A 65 0.87 0.29 -2.52
C LEU A 65 0.30 -1.11 -2.81
N VAL A 66 1.15 -2.03 -3.28
CA VAL A 66 0.76 -3.43 -3.50
C VAL A 66 0.41 -4.11 -2.18
N GLY A 67 1.21 -3.94 -1.13
CA GLY A 67 0.96 -4.54 0.18
C GLY A 67 -0.35 -4.08 0.81
N LEU A 68 -0.62 -2.77 0.81
CA LEU A 68 -1.87 -2.21 1.32
C LEU A 68 -3.08 -2.65 0.49
N SER A 69 -2.93 -2.75 -0.83
CA SER A 69 -3.99 -3.25 -1.71
C SER A 69 -4.39 -4.69 -1.38
N ILE A 70 -3.40 -5.59 -1.25
CA ILE A 70 -3.64 -6.99 -0.90
C ILE A 70 -4.31 -7.09 0.48
N ALA A 71 -3.79 -6.36 1.48
CA ALA A 71 -4.38 -6.34 2.82
C ALA A 71 -5.85 -5.87 2.80
N ALA A 72 -6.16 -4.83 2.02
CA ALA A 72 -7.52 -4.32 1.88
C ALA A 72 -8.46 -5.35 1.23
N VAL A 73 -8.02 -6.03 0.15
CA VAL A 73 -8.81 -7.06 -0.53
C VAL A 73 -9.08 -8.26 0.39
N VAL A 74 -8.08 -8.69 1.16
CA VAL A 74 -8.23 -9.80 2.12
C VAL A 74 -9.22 -9.44 3.23
N LEU A 75 -9.12 -8.24 3.81
CA LEU A 75 -10.07 -7.77 4.81
C LEU A 75 -11.49 -7.68 4.25
N LEU A 76 -11.64 -7.15 3.04
CA LEU A 76 -12.93 -7.02 2.38
C LEU A 76 -13.55 -8.41 2.13
N ALA A 77 -12.76 -9.39 1.67
CA ALA A 77 -13.22 -10.77 1.51
C ALA A 77 -13.72 -11.36 2.84
N PHE A 78 -13.00 -11.14 3.95
CA PHE A 78 -13.41 -11.62 5.27
C PHE A 78 -14.70 -10.95 5.77
N ILE A 79 -14.87 -9.65 5.53
CA ILE A 79 -16.11 -8.95 5.88
C ILE A 79 -17.27 -9.50 5.05
N ILE A 80 -17.10 -9.69 3.74
CA ILE A 80 -18.14 -10.26 2.88
C ILE A 80 -18.53 -11.65 3.35
N THR A 81 -17.58 -12.53 3.67
CA THR A 81 -17.89 -13.89 4.13
C THR A 81 -18.71 -13.86 5.42
N ILE A 82 -18.36 -13.00 6.38
CA ILE A 82 -19.16 -12.80 7.60
C ILE A 82 -20.56 -12.30 7.26
N CYS A 83 -20.69 -11.26 6.43
CA CYS A 83 -21.99 -10.72 6.04
C CYS A 83 -22.88 -11.79 5.38
N VAL A 84 -22.32 -12.59 4.49
CA VAL A 84 -23.03 -13.70 3.84
C VAL A 84 -23.44 -14.76 4.85
N LEU A 85 -22.56 -15.16 5.76
CA LEU A 85 -22.89 -16.12 6.81
C LEU A 85 -23.99 -15.60 7.74
N CYS A 86 -23.94 -14.34 8.16
CA CYS A 86 -24.98 -13.71 8.96
C CYS A 86 -26.31 -13.64 8.19
N TYR A 87 -26.27 -13.25 6.91
CA TYR A 87 -27.45 -13.18 6.06
C TYR A 87 -28.08 -14.56 5.88
N LEU A 88 -27.28 -15.58 5.53
CA LEU A 88 -27.75 -16.95 5.40
C LEU A 88 -28.33 -17.44 6.73
N PHE A 89 -27.66 -17.21 7.86
CA PHE A 89 -28.20 -17.63 9.15
C PHE A 89 -29.57 -17.01 9.47
N ILE A 90 -29.78 -15.74 9.11
CA ILE A 90 -31.08 -15.07 9.28
C ILE A 90 -32.12 -15.62 8.29
N ALA A 91 -31.74 -15.79 7.02
CA ALA A 91 -32.64 -16.21 5.94
C ALA A 91 -32.98 -17.71 5.98
N THR A 92 -32.03 -18.55 6.41
CA THR A 92 -32.15 -20.01 6.52
C THR A 92 -32.51 -20.47 7.92
N LYS A 93 -32.79 -19.57 8.89
CA LYS A 93 -33.49 -19.98 10.11
C LYS A 93 -34.82 -20.63 9.67
N PRO A 94 -35.01 -21.94 9.85
CA PRO A 94 -36.37 -22.45 9.90
C PRO A 94 -37.00 -21.81 11.14
N ARG A 95 -38.16 -21.18 11.00
CA ARG A 95 -38.92 -20.60 12.14
C ARG A 95 -39.33 -21.64 13.19
N GLY A 96 -39.00 -22.92 13.04
CA GLY A 96 -39.26 -23.96 14.01
C GLY A 96 -38.03 -24.82 14.18
N LEU A 97 -37.46 -24.80 15.38
CA LEU A 97 -37.09 -26.06 15.99
C LEU A 97 -38.43 -26.79 16.16
N ASP A 98 -38.87 -27.52 15.12
CA ASP A 98 -39.95 -28.48 15.27
C ASP A 98 -39.40 -29.55 16.22
N ASN A 99 -39.62 -29.31 17.52
CA ASN A 99 -39.53 -30.35 18.54
C ASN A 99 -40.65 -31.34 18.21
N GLY A 100 -40.42 -32.19 17.22
CA GLY A 100 -41.28 -33.28 16.77
C GLY A 100 -41.34 -34.42 17.78
N LEU A 101 -41.40 -34.10 19.08
CA LEU A 101 -41.61 -35.06 20.14
C LEU A 101 -43.03 -34.83 20.70
N PRO A 102 -44.03 -35.62 20.24
CA PRO A 102 -45.35 -35.60 20.88
C PRO A 102 -45.21 -36.17 22.29
N LEU A 103 -45.21 -35.29 23.30
CA LEU A 103 -45.31 -35.68 24.70
C LEU A 103 -46.74 -36.16 24.97
N ILE A 104 -46.98 -37.46 24.77
CA ILE A 104 -48.18 -38.12 25.28
C ILE A 104 -48.03 -38.20 26.81
N ALA A 105 -48.86 -37.44 27.51
CA ALA A 105 -49.03 -37.60 28.96
C ALA A 105 -49.72 -38.95 29.23
N PRO A 106 -49.09 -39.88 29.98
CA PRO A 106 -49.72 -41.15 30.29
C PRO A 106 -50.77 -40.92 31.36
N GLY A 107 -52.04 -41.17 31.03
CA GLY A 107 -53.07 -41.36 32.06
C GLY A 107 -54.41 -40.67 31.86
N MET A 108 -54.98 -40.63 30.67
CA MET A 108 -56.41 -40.32 30.53
C MET A 108 -57.17 -41.42 29.79
N SER A 109 -57.50 -42.48 30.50
CA SER A 109 -58.76 -43.21 30.30
C SER A 109 -59.88 -42.39 30.95
N PRO A 110 -61.03 -42.19 30.29
CA PRO A 110 -62.27 -42.90 30.69
C PRO A 110 -63.09 -43.40 29.47
N ILE A 111 -63.72 -44.60 29.49
CA ILE A 111 -65.07 -44.93 30.01
C ILE A 111 -66.16 -44.15 29.22
N VAL A 112 -67.07 -44.70 28.41
CA VAL A 112 -67.90 -45.94 28.38
C VAL A 112 -68.04 -46.40 26.93
#